data_AF-A0A963MB83-F1
#
_entry.id   AF-A0A963MB83-F1
#
_cell.length_a   1.000
_cell.length_b   1.000
_cell.length_c   1.000
_cell.angle_alpha   90.00
_cell.angle_beta   90.00
_cell.angle_gamma   90.00
#
_symmetry.space_group_name_H-M   'P 1'
#
loop_
_entity.id
_entity.type
_entity.pdbx_description
1 polymer ?
#
loop_
_entity_poly.entity_id
_entity_poly.type
_entity_poly.pdbx_seq_one_letter_code
_entity_poly.pdbx_strand_id
1 'polypeptide(L)' 'HPALAGLPPAQQLAAHVFASSRSRAIDQVWVAGRPAVLAGRHPARDVAFQAFRQARAALLDV' A
#
# COMPACT_ATOMS: atom_id res chain seq x y z
N HIS A 1 8.65 4.12 -11.60
CA HIS A 1 7.59 4.19 -12.62
C HIS A 1 8.20 4.78 -13.90
N PRO A 2 8.28 4.04 -15.01
CA PRO A 2 8.97 4.50 -16.23
C PRO A 2 8.49 5.86 -16.74
N ALA A 3 7.19 6.16 -16.62
CA ALA A 3 6.64 7.46 -17.06
C ALA A 3 7.08 8.69 -16.22
N LEU A 4 7.82 8.50 -15.12
CA LEU A 4 8.35 9.60 -14.31
C LEU A 4 9.84 9.88 -14.61
N ALA A 5 10.48 9.06 -15.46
CA ALA A 5 11.89 9.21 -15.78
C ALA A 5 12.15 10.56 -16.47
N GLY A 6 13.20 11.26 -16.03
CA GLY A 6 13.58 12.56 -16.59
C GLY A 6 12.84 13.77 -16.01
N LEU A 7 11.79 13.57 -15.20
CA LEU A 7 11.14 14.68 -14.50
C LEU A 7 12.00 15.17 -13.32
N PRO A 8 11.94 16.46 -12.95
CA PRO A 8 12.52 16.97 -11.71
C PRO A 8 11.97 16.22 -10.48
N PRO A 9 12.75 16.06 -9.39
CA PRO A 9 12.33 15.30 -8.21
C PRO A 9 10.97 15.72 -7.62
N ALA A 10 10.71 17.03 -7.54
CA ALA A 10 9.43 17.54 -7.05
C ALA A 10 8.24 17.14 -7.93
N GLN A 11 8.44 17.07 -9.26
CA GLN A 11 7.41 16.63 -10.19
C GLN A 11 7.21 15.12 -10.16
N GLN A 12 8.27 14.34 -9.96
CA GLN A 12 8.15 12.88 -9.72
C GLN A 12 7.31 12.61 -8.47
N LEU A 13 7.55 13.35 -7.38
CA LEU A 13 6.78 13.25 -6.15
C LEU A 13 5.33 13.70 -6.35
N ALA A 14 5.11 14.85 -7.00
CA ALA A 14 3.77 15.34 -7.29
C ALA A 14 2.97 14.33 -8.14
N ALA A 15 3.58 13.77 -9.17
CA ALA A 15 2.95 12.74 -9.99
C ALA A 15 2.65 11.45 -9.19
N HIS A 16 3.53 11.05 -8.27
CA HIS A 16 3.28 9.93 -7.38
C HIS A 16 2.06 10.17 -6.47
N VAL A 17 1.94 11.37 -5.89
CA VAL A 17 0.86 11.71 -4.94
C VAL A 17 -0.47 11.97 -5.66
N PHE A 18 -0.45 12.70 -6.78
CA PHE A 18 -1.67 13.22 -7.42
C PHE A 18 -2.10 12.44 -8.66
N ALA A 19 -1.19 11.75 -9.36
CA ALA A 19 -1.49 11.07 -10.63
C ALA A 19 -1.42 9.53 -10.57
N SER A 20 -0.90 8.94 -9.49
CA SER A 20 -0.83 7.48 -9.33
C SER A 20 -2.19 6.90 -8.94
N SER A 21 -2.68 5.89 -9.66
CA SER A 21 -3.91 5.17 -9.32
C SER A 21 -3.67 4.19 -8.14
N ARG A 22 -4.51 4.33 -7.10
CA ARG A 22 -4.28 4.02 -5.67
C ARG A 22 -3.84 2.61 -5.24
N SER A 23 -3.72 1.63 -6.13
CA SER A 23 -3.55 0.23 -5.66
C SER A 23 -2.11 -0.15 -5.30
N ARG A 24 -1.09 0.51 -5.86
CA ARG A 24 0.32 0.08 -5.75
C ARG A 24 1.31 1.25 -5.80
N ALA A 25 1.06 2.30 -5.02
CA ALA A 25 1.98 3.45 -4.97
C ALA A 25 3.29 3.08 -4.28
N ILE A 26 3.24 2.33 -3.17
CA ILE A 26 4.41 2.00 -2.35
C ILE A 26 4.86 0.56 -2.59
N ASP A 27 6.13 0.39 -2.94
CA ASP A 27 6.75 -0.92 -3.16
C ASP A 27 7.21 -1.56 -1.84
N GLN A 28 7.94 -0.81 -1.00
CA GLN A 28 8.53 -1.32 0.23
C GLN A 28 8.30 -0.37 1.42
N VAL A 29 8.14 -0.95 2.60
CA VAL A 29 8.03 -0.22 3.87
C VAL A 29 8.92 -0.91 4.91
N TRP A 30 9.70 -0.11 5.64
CA TRP A 30 10.59 -0.57 6.71
C TRP A 30 10.20 0.08 8.03
N VAL A 31 10.16 -0.69 9.11
CA VAL A 31 9.84 -0.22 10.46
C VAL A 31 10.90 -0.76 11.42
N ALA A 32 11.53 0.13 12.19
CA ALA A 32 12.64 -0.23 13.09
C ALA A 32 13.75 -1.05 12.40
N GLY A 33 14.06 -0.71 11.14
CA GLY A 33 15.08 -1.41 10.34
C GLY A 33 14.66 -2.79 9.81
N ARG A 34 13.39 -3.20 9.98
CA ARG A 34 12.87 -4.48 9.48
C ARG A 34 11.88 -4.28 8.33
N PRO A 35 11.88 -5.15 7.30
CA PRO A 35 10.93 -5.03 6.20
C PRO A 35 9.53 -5.40 6.68
N ALA A 36 8.59 -4.46 6.59
CA ALA A 36 7.19 -4.64 6.95
C ALA A 36 6.32 -4.92 5.71
N VAL A 37 6.65 -4.30 4.57
CA VAL A 37 5.97 -4.49 3.28
C VAL A 37 7.03 -4.68 2.20
N LEU A 38 6.83 -5.67 1.34
CA LEU A 38 7.65 -5.92 0.16
C LEU A 38 6.73 -6.10 -1.06
N ALA A 39 7.12 -5.57 -2.22
CA ALA A 39 6.31 -5.61 -3.44
C ALA A 39 4.85 -5.16 -3.25
N GLY A 40 4.64 -4.16 -2.37
CA GLY A 40 3.32 -3.63 -2.01
C GLY A 40 2.45 -4.58 -1.18
N ARG A 41 3.01 -5.66 -0.59
CA ARG A 41 2.25 -6.64 0.20
C ARG A 41 2.83 -6.81 1.61
N HIS A 42 1.97 -6.63 2.61
CA HIS A 42 2.28 -7.00 4.00
C HIS A 42 2.11 -8.52 4.18
N PRO A 43 3.02 -9.23 4.87
CA PRO A 43 2.93 -10.69 5.05
C PRO A 43 1.61 -11.14 5.69
N ALA A 44 1.13 -10.41 6.70
CA ALA A 44 -0.12 -10.72 7.40
C ALA A 44 -1.40 -10.25 6.68
N ARG A 45 -1.31 -9.66 5.47
CA ARG A 45 -2.46 -9.04 4.78
C ARG A 45 -3.64 -10.00 4.68
N ASP A 46 -3.41 -11.21 4.17
CA ASP A 46 -4.50 -12.13 3.86
C ASP A 46 -5.21 -12.61 5.13
N VAL A 47 -4.45 -12.93 6.18
CA VAL A 47 -4.97 -13.31 7.51
C VAL A 47 -5.76 -12.16 8.12
N ALA A 48 -5.21 -10.94 8.11
CA ALA A 48 -5.90 -9.76 8.64
C ALA A 48 -7.19 -9.46 7.87
N PHE A 49 -7.21 -9.62 6.55
CA PHE A 49 -8.41 -9.46 5.73
C PHE A 49 -9.50 -10.48 6.06
N GLN A 50 -9.14 -11.75 6.31
CA GLN A 50 -10.11 -12.77 6.72
C GLN A 50 -10.70 -12.46 8.09
N ALA A 51 -9.86 -12.17 9.09
CA ALA A 51 -10.30 -11.81 10.42
C ALA A 51 -11.20 -10.56 10.40
N PHE A 52 -10.83 -9.55 9.62
CA PHE A 52 -11.65 -8.35 9.43
C PHE A 52 -13.03 -8.66 8.84
N ARG A 53 -13.10 -9.52 7.81
CA ARG A 53 -14.39 -9.91 7.20
C ARG A 53 -15.30 -10.64 8.19
N GLN A 54 -14.73 -11.55 8.98
CA GLN A 54 -15.45 -12.29 10.00
C GLN A 54 -16.00 -11.36 11.09
N ALA A 55 -15.14 -10.50 11.64
CA ALA A 55 -15.55 -9.52 12.65
C ALA A 55 -16.63 -8.57 12.12
N ARG A 56 -16.50 -8.09 10.87
CA ARG A 56 -17.51 -7.24 10.24
C ARG A 56 -18.86 -7.96 10.08
N ALA A 57 -18.86 -9.23 9.67
CA ALA A 57 -20.10 -10.00 9.55
C ALA A 57 -20.81 -10.12 10.91
N ALA A 58 -20.07 -10.53 11.95
CA ALA A 58 -20.61 -10.67 13.30
C ALA A 58 -21.21 -9.36 13.87
N LEU A 59 -20.69 -8.19 13.48
CA LEU A 59 -21.21 -6.89 13.90
C LEU A 59 -22.46 -6.45 13.12
N LEU A 60 -22.67 -6.97 11.91
CA LEU A 60 -23.79 -6.60 11.04
C LEU A 60 -24.97 -7.57 11.14
N ASP A 61 -24.74 -8.79 11.66
CA ASP A 61 -25.77 -9.80 11.91
C ASP A 61 -26.48 -9.59 13.28
N VAL A 62 -26.33 -8.40 13.89
CA VAL A 62 -26.99 -7.95 15.14
C VAL A 62 -28.22 -7.12 14.85
#